data_AF-A0A8H8A1T9-F1
#
_entry.id   AF-A0A8H8A1T9-F1
#
_cell.length_a   1.000
_cell.length_b   1.000
_cell.length_c   1.000
_cell.angle_alpha   90.00
_cell.angle_beta   90.00
_cell.angle_gamma   90.00
#
_symmetry.space_group_name_H-M   'P 1'
#
loop_
_entity.id
_entity.type
_entity.pdbx_description
1 polymer ?
#
loop_
_entity_poly.entity_id
_entity_poly.type
_entity_poly.pdbx_seq_one_letter_code
_entity_poly.pdbx_strand_id
1 'polypeptide(L)' 'MKTTAFDVAATAVPNVFQRPIDRRKQADEAKAQFAHEQGDHLTLLNAYHAFKSNGEDKDWCFRNYLNHRSLKSADS' A
#
# COMPACT_ATOMS: atom_id res chain seq x y z
N MET A 1 -9.20 12.07 -24.27
CA MET A 1 -9.84 10.91 -23.61
C MET A 1 -8.75 9.95 -23.18
N LYS A 2 -8.20 10.10 -21.96
CA LYS A 2 -7.21 9.17 -21.41
C LYS A 2 -7.99 8.11 -20.62
N THR A 3 -8.49 7.12 -21.36
CA THR A 3 -9.28 6.03 -20.81
C THR A 3 -8.38 4.81 -20.72
N THR A 4 -7.72 4.58 -19.58
CA THR A 4 -7.21 3.26 -19.18
C THR A 4 -6.88 3.25 -17.69
N ALA A 5 -7.44 2.27 -16.97
CA ALA A 5 -7.07 1.80 -15.64
C ALA A 5 -7.57 2.56 -14.38
N PHE A 6 -8.87 2.85 -14.27
CA PHE A 6 -9.43 3.35 -13.00
C PHE A 6 -9.85 2.27 -11.98
N ASP A 7 -9.87 0.95 -12.29
CA ASP A 7 -10.64 0.04 -11.41
C ASP A 7 -10.16 -1.40 -11.11
N VAL A 8 -9.04 -1.96 -11.62
CA VAL A 8 -8.90 -3.44 -11.56
C VAL A 8 -7.65 -4.04 -10.89
N ALA A 9 -6.61 -3.31 -10.49
CA ALA A 9 -5.36 -3.97 -10.03
C ALA A 9 -4.98 -3.82 -8.54
N ALA A 10 -5.62 -2.96 -7.76
CA ALA A 10 -5.17 -2.69 -6.38
C ALA A 10 -5.55 -3.78 -5.35
N THR A 11 -6.31 -4.81 -5.74
CA THR A 11 -6.87 -5.82 -4.82
C THR A 11 -6.24 -7.21 -4.92
N ALA A 12 -5.36 -7.47 -5.90
CA ALA A 12 -4.80 -8.81 -6.13
C ALA A 12 -3.38 -9.01 -5.57
N VAL A 13 -2.85 -8.04 -4.83
CA VAL A 13 -1.47 -8.15 -4.32
C VAL A 13 -1.48 -8.72 -2.90
N PRO A 14 -1.05 -9.99 -2.71
CA PRO A 14 -0.90 -10.53 -1.39
C PRO A 14 0.19 -9.76 -0.64
N ASN A 15 -0.09 -9.47 0.64
CA ASN A 15 0.91 -9.05 1.62
C ASN A 15 1.54 -7.66 1.36
N VAL A 16 0.72 -6.65 1.03
CA VAL A 16 1.15 -5.23 0.91
C VAL A 16 1.63 -4.68 2.25
N PHE A 17 0.90 -4.91 3.34
CA PHE A 17 1.28 -4.48 4.68
C PHE A 17 2.09 -5.57 5.38
N GLN A 18 3.33 -5.27 5.72
CA GLN A 18 4.19 -6.16 6.49
C GLN A 18 3.95 -5.97 7.98
N ARG A 19 3.81 -7.07 8.72
CA ARG A 19 3.57 -7.01 10.17
C ARG A 19 4.59 -7.87 10.93
N PRO A 20 5.85 -7.40 11.10
CA PRO A 20 6.88 -8.12 11.82
C PRO A 20 6.45 -8.35 13.27
N ILE A 21 6.75 -9.52 13.84
CA ILE A 21 6.33 -9.88 15.21
C ILE A 21 6.89 -8.90 16.24
N ASP A 22 8.14 -8.47 16.08
CA ASP A 22 8.83 -7.56 16.99
C ASP A 22 8.36 -6.10 16.86
N ARG A 23 7.65 -5.76 15.78
CA ARG A 23 7.23 -4.39 15.44
C ARG A 23 5.76 -4.28 15.10
N ARG A 24 4.93 -5.20 15.59
CA ARG A 24 3.48 -5.25 15.31
C ARG A 24 2.80 -3.91 15.56
N LYS A 25 3.08 -3.28 16.70
CA LYS A 25 2.47 -2.00 17.09
C LYS A 25 2.78 -0.88 16.07
N GLN A 26 4.05 -0.76 15.66
CA GLN A 26 4.49 0.24 14.69
C GLN A 26 3.92 -0.02 13.29
N ALA A 27 3.84 -1.29 12.90
CA ALA A 27 3.22 -1.69 11.64
C ALA A 27 1.71 -1.39 11.61
N ASP A 28 1.01 -1.64 12.73
CA ASP A 28 -0.41 -1.33 12.87
C ASP A 28 -0.67 0.19 12.86
N GLU A 29 0.19 0.97 13.53
CA GLU A 29 0.15 2.44 13.49
C GLU A 29 0.39 2.98 12.08
N ALA A 30 1.37 2.44 11.34
CA ALA A 30 1.62 2.82 9.95
C ALA A 30 0.43 2.44 9.05
N LYS A 31 -0.13 1.23 9.20
CA LYS A 31 -1.34 0.81 8.47
C LYS A 31 -2.53 1.72 8.78
N ALA A 32 -2.68 2.15 10.03
CA ALA A 32 -3.76 3.05 10.45
C ALA A 32 -3.70 4.42 9.74
N GLN A 33 -2.52 4.89 9.31
CA GLN A 33 -2.40 6.12 8.51
C GLN A 33 -3.03 6.00 7.12
N PHE A 34 -3.13 4.79 6.59
CA PHE A 34 -3.76 4.52 5.30
C PHE A 34 -5.22 4.06 5.45
N ALA A 35 -5.67 3.79 6.69
CA ALA A 35 -6.98 3.23 6.97
C ALA A 35 -8.08 4.15 6.46
N HIS A 36 -9.00 3.56 5.70
CA HIS A 36 -10.17 4.27 5.19
C HIS A 36 -11.44 3.76 5.88
N GLU A 37 -12.33 4.68 6.26
CA GLU A 37 -13.56 4.38 7.02
C GLU A 37 -14.50 3.42 6.26
N GLN A 38 -14.47 3.48 4.93
CA GLN A 38 -15.27 2.63 4.04
C GLN A 38 -14.68 1.21 3.81
N GLY A 39 -13.50 0.89 4.35
CA GLY A 39 -12.99 -0.49 4.43
C GLY A 39 -11.56 -0.75 3.93
N ASP A 40 -11.17 -2.04 3.99
CA ASP A 40 -9.81 -2.51 3.74
C ASP A 40 -9.34 -2.36 2.29
N HIS A 41 -10.24 -2.48 1.31
CA HIS A 41 -9.88 -2.28 -0.11
C HIS A 41 -9.45 -0.84 -0.40
N LEU A 42 -10.13 0.13 0.21
CA LEU A 42 -9.77 1.54 0.08
C LEU A 42 -8.50 1.88 0.87
N THR A 43 -8.26 1.18 1.97
CA THR A 43 -6.99 1.26 2.70
C THR A 43 -5.80 0.85 1.84
N LEU A 44 -5.94 -0.24 1.06
CA LEU A 44 -4.93 -0.69 0.10
C LEU A 44 -4.72 0.33 -1.02
N LEU A 45 -5.81 0.90 -1.55
CA LEU A 45 -5.77 1.94 -2.58
C LEU A 45 -5.03 3.19 -2.08
N ASN A 46 -5.30 3.62 -0.85
CA ASN A 46 -4.62 4.75 -0.22
C ASN A 46 -3.11 4.51 -0.10
N ALA A 47 -2.70 3.32 0.35
CA ALA A 47 -1.29 2.96 0.44
C ALA A 47 -0.61 2.95 -0.94
N TYR A 48 -1.30 2.45 -1.97
CA TYR A 48 -0.79 2.46 -3.35
C TYR A 48 -0.64 3.88 -3.90
N HIS A 49 -1.64 4.74 -3.71
CA HIS A 49 -1.55 6.14 -4.10
C HIS A 49 -0.42 6.86 -3.38
N ALA A 50 -0.30 6.67 -2.07
CA ALA A 50 0.79 7.25 -1.29
C ALA A 50 2.17 6.75 -1.78
N PHE A 51 2.30 5.47 -2.14
CA PHE A 51 3.51 4.92 -2.74
C PHE A 51 3.87 5.60 -4.06
N LYS A 52 2.92 5.77 -4.98
CA LYS A 52 3.14 6.47 -6.25
C LYS A 52 3.46 7.96 -6.04
N SER A 53 2.79 8.62 -5.09
CA SER A 53 3.07 10.02 -4.73
C SER A 53 4.44 10.23 -4.11
N ASN A 54 4.99 9.22 -3.42
CA ASN A 54 6.36 9.24 -2.88
C ASN A 54 7.41 8.74 -3.88
N GLY A 55 7.07 8.63 -5.18
CA GLY A 55 8.02 8.29 -6.22
C GLY A 55 8.49 6.84 -6.21
N GLU A 56 7.67 5.93 -5.69
CA GLU A 56 7.97 4.49 -5.60
C GLU A 56 9.21 4.17 -4.75
N ASP A 57 9.52 5.03 -3.79
CA ASP A 57 10.71 4.93 -2.94
C ASP A 57 10.67 3.67 -2.04
N LYS A 58 11.72 2.87 -2.13
CA LYS A 58 11.92 1.66 -1.34
C LYS A 58 12.13 1.97 0.15
N ASP A 59 12.84 3.04 0.49
CA ASP A 59 13.07 3.46 1.87
C ASP A 59 11.80 4.01 2.50
N TRP A 60 10.94 4.68 1.70
CA TRP A 60 9.60 5.07 2.13
C TRP A 60 8.74 3.83 2.42
N CYS A 61 8.75 2.82 1.55
CA CYS A 61 8.06 1.56 1.79
C CYS A 61 8.53 0.88 3.09
N PHE A 62 9.84 0.82 3.33
CA PHE A 62 10.39 0.22 4.56
C PHE A 62 9.92 0.95 5.83
N ARG A 63 9.91 2.29 5.80
CA ARG A 63 9.44 3.13 6.92
C ARG A 63 7.96 2.95 7.24
N ASN A 64 7.14 2.70 6.21
CA ASN A 64 5.68 2.53 6.32
C ASN A 64 5.25 1.08 6.44
N TYR A 65 6.20 0.14 6.62
CA TYR A 65 5.92 -1.30 6.68
C TYR A 65 5.17 -1.81 5.44
N LEU A 66 5.51 -1.26 4.28
CA LEU A 66 4.94 -1.63 2.99
C LEU A 66 5.91 -2.50 2.21
N ASN A 67 5.38 -3.53 1.55
CA ASN A 67 6.14 -4.38 0.67
C ASN A 67 6.28 -3.72 -0.71
N HIS A 68 7.46 -3.17 -0.98
CA HIS A 68 7.79 -2.51 -2.24
C HIS A 68 7.54 -3.41 -3.47
N ARG A 69 7.92 -4.69 -3.40
CA ARG A 69 7.74 -5.63 -4.51
C ARG A 69 6.25 -5.85 -4.80
N SER A 70 5.47 -6.03 -3.76
CA SER A 70 4.01 -6.16 -3.84
C SER A 70 3.39 -4.92 -4.49
N LEU A 71 3.71 -3.72 -4.00
CA LEU A 71 3.20 -2.46 -4.57
C LEU A 71 3.61 -2.26 -6.02
N LYS A 72 4.86 -2.59 -6.37
CA LYS A 72 5.35 -2.50 -7.74
C LYS A 72 4.67 -3.50 -8.68
N SER A 73 4.32 -4.69 -8.18
CA SER A 73 3.56 -5.67 -8.97
C SER A 73 2.10 -5.27 -9.20
N ALA A 74 1.54 -4.35 -8.40
CA ALA A 74 0.19 -3.81 -8.62
C ALA A 74 0.09 -2.93 -9.87
N ASP A 75 1.21 -2.36 -10.31
CA ASP A 75 1.31 -1.47 -11.48
C ASP A 75 1.65 -2.21 -12.78
N SER A 76 1.87 -3.53 -12.69
CA SER A 76 2.51 -4.33 -13.74
C SER A 76 1.57 -5.27 -14.49
#